data_AF-A0A9W9V635-F1
#
_entry.id   AF-A0A9W9V635-F1
#
_cell.length_a   1.000
_cell.length_b   1.000
_cell.length_c   1.000
_cell.angle_alpha   90.00
_cell.angle_beta   90.00
_cell.angle_gamma   90.00
#
_symmetry.space_group_name_H-M   'P 1'
#
loop_
_entity.id
_entity.type
_entity.pdbx_description
1 polymer ?
#
loop_
_entity_poly.entity_id
_entity_poly.type
_entity_poly.pdbx_seq_one_letter_code
_entity_poly.pdbx_strand_id
1 'polypeptide(L)'
;MWEERSVLKQEQIATCLEYLDSGGILVVFQPIIPPYPLSYVGNGIVKRGLDVISQIIGRGEFYDISDFDIPEPLIPLVLRSQNKLERLLKRGVSFQAELEFYPSWPEGLGTLLQAGYEPDKETMGRALNSGTAAVRVLKDTGKLYPELCIPFLAECPYPTAREIVVQELAEERKQLWNTALTHLPMETLLQLNIRPDTVLGFNAAQVHCLLETHGVNTNHIGSREGWLIYRAAKLNTELANQMWDHGFRDVDEKDDMGMTALMKLQSFLDFGKGPPALKLLEMASWLIKKGADGRLCPKICDYSALHFVAASLAESLGSWGWVATQSETIENLLAKMNPLSQLPSSLEAVLHSILLDDSRDSCSCYCSPTGCTPLAVFLGALTKGRNDIYYVKGIAKVILPSIFASLPSKSPESFEERVIPQALRLITFEALEISHTCAHPTYQWSILGSSDDSGITAHPAVPYAQRLVFQPFEPEEVKEIHEEEAALIEELESLVMEFISDYKRLCLPFEVFIQEHWWVRMQEVLDRQEPPTEEQIDQIQGIGVVLESQSEEGLDSETDDYLK
;
A
#
# COMPACT_ATOMS: atom_id res chain seq x y z
N MET A 1 -15.30 16.18 0.61
CA MET A 1 -15.52 15.28 -0.54
C MET A 1 -15.27 13.79 -0.24
N TRP A 2 -15.02 13.38 1.00
CA TRP A 2 -14.91 11.95 1.38
C TRP A 2 -16.24 11.33 1.89
N GLU A 3 -17.31 12.12 2.04
CA GLU A 3 -18.63 11.63 2.50
C GLU A 3 -19.53 11.05 1.39
N GLU A 4 -19.15 11.12 0.11
CA GLU A 4 -20.08 10.81 -0.99
C GLU A 4 -19.91 9.44 -1.67
N ARG A 5 -19.00 8.57 -1.22
CA ARG A 5 -18.67 7.32 -1.98
C ARG A 5 -18.87 5.97 -1.28
N SER A 6 -19.53 5.92 -0.13
CA SER A 6 -19.99 4.64 0.46
C SER A 6 -21.52 4.49 0.50
N VAL A 7 -22.25 5.42 -0.10
CA VAL A 7 -23.72 5.40 -0.14
C VAL A 7 -24.14 5.00 -1.54
N LEU A 8 -24.79 3.85 -1.70
CA LEU A 8 -25.61 3.58 -2.89
C LEU A 8 -26.50 4.80 -3.10
N LYS A 9 -26.37 5.50 -4.24
CA LYS A 9 -27.22 6.65 -4.54
C LYS A 9 -28.68 6.22 -4.43
N GLN A 10 -29.58 7.09 -3.96
CA GLN A 10 -31.01 6.75 -3.85
C GLN A 10 -31.58 6.12 -5.13
N GLU A 11 -31.09 6.56 -6.29
CA GLU A 11 -31.43 5.96 -7.59
C GLU A 11 -30.96 4.50 -7.72
N GLN A 12 -29.75 4.16 -7.28
CA GLN A 12 -29.25 2.78 -7.33
C GLN A 12 -30.01 1.85 -6.36
N ILE A 13 -30.41 2.38 -5.20
CA ILE A 13 -31.28 1.66 -4.26
C ILE A 13 -32.66 1.46 -4.88
N ALA A 14 -33.27 2.51 -5.44
CA ALA A 14 -34.56 2.43 -6.13
C ALA A 14 -34.52 1.42 -7.30
N THR A 15 -33.43 1.38 -8.07
CA THR A 15 -33.24 0.39 -9.14
C THR A 15 -33.07 -1.03 -8.60
N CYS A 16 -32.32 -1.22 -7.51
CA CYS A 16 -32.23 -2.55 -6.87
C CYS A 16 -33.59 -3.00 -6.32
N LEU A 17 -34.39 -2.07 -5.79
CA LEU A 17 -35.73 -2.32 -5.26
C LEU A 17 -36.74 -2.63 -6.39
N GLU A 18 -36.76 -1.89 -7.50
CA GLU A 18 -37.59 -2.21 -8.68
C GLU A 18 -37.24 -3.57 -9.30
N TYR A 19 -35.97 -3.96 -9.28
CA TYR A 19 -35.51 -5.25 -9.80
C TYR A 19 -35.90 -6.43 -8.87
N LEU A 20 -35.96 -6.19 -7.56
CA LEU A 20 -36.45 -7.17 -6.58
C LEU A 20 -37.98 -7.31 -6.63
N ASP A 21 -38.72 -6.20 -6.74
CA ASP A 21 -40.19 -6.18 -6.85
C ASP A 21 -40.71 -6.86 -8.14
N SER A 22 -39.87 -6.98 -9.16
CA SER A 22 -40.19 -7.70 -10.40
C SER A 22 -39.83 -9.20 -10.38
N GLY A 23 -39.44 -9.74 -9.22
CA GLY A 23 -39.05 -11.15 -9.06
C GLY A 23 -37.67 -11.49 -9.63
N GLY A 24 -36.83 -10.48 -9.88
CA GLY A 24 -35.46 -10.66 -10.35
C GLY A 24 -34.50 -11.07 -9.25
N ILE A 25 -33.49 -11.88 -9.58
CA ILE A 25 -32.38 -12.19 -8.69
C ILE A 25 -31.35 -11.06 -8.83
N LEU A 26 -31.08 -10.33 -7.73
CA LEU A 26 -30.05 -9.29 -7.71
C LEU A 26 -28.65 -9.92 -7.71
N VAL A 27 -27.99 -9.96 -8.88
CA VAL A 27 -26.56 -10.27 -8.98
C VAL A 27 -25.81 -8.96 -9.18
N VAL A 28 -25.18 -8.45 -8.12
CA VAL A 28 -24.36 -7.23 -8.19
C VAL A 28 -23.04 -7.56 -8.91
N PHE A 29 -23.00 -7.37 -10.23
CA PHE A 29 -21.77 -7.39 -11.01
C PHE A 29 -21.11 -6.01 -11.00
N GLN A 30 -19.85 -5.93 -10.55
CA GLN A 30 -18.92 -4.94 -11.07
C GLN A 30 -18.31 -5.45 -12.38
N PRO A 31 -17.83 -4.58 -13.29
CA PRO A 31 -17.28 -5.00 -14.57
C PRO A 31 -16.11 -5.97 -14.36
N ILE A 32 -16.13 -7.01 -15.19
CA ILE A 32 -15.35 -8.24 -15.09
C ILE A 32 -13.86 -7.97 -15.40
N ILE A 33 -12.97 -8.46 -14.53
CA ILE A 33 -11.57 -8.84 -14.80
C ILE A 33 -11.56 -10.40 -14.72
N PRO A 34 -10.74 -11.15 -15.51
CA PRO A 34 -11.11 -12.38 -16.24
C PRO A 34 -11.28 -13.65 -15.34
N PRO A 35 -11.58 -14.86 -15.90
CA PRO A 35 -12.49 -15.81 -15.26
C PRO A 35 -11.88 -16.54 -14.05
N TYR A 36 -12.67 -16.64 -12.99
CA TYR A 36 -12.34 -17.40 -11.76
C TYR A 36 -13.30 -18.61 -11.58
N PRO A 37 -12.92 -19.62 -10.78
CA PRO A 37 -13.76 -20.79 -10.53
C PRO A 37 -15.08 -20.46 -9.80
N LEU A 38 -16.19 -21.03 -10.27
CA LEU A 38 -17.57 -20.78 -9.80
C LEU A 38 -17.82 -21.11 -8.31
N SER A 39 -17.01 -21.95 -7.66
CA SER A 39 -17.21 -22.36 -6.27
C SER A 39 -16.96 -21.25 -5.24
N TYR A 40 -16.10 -20.26 -5.56
CA TYR A 40 -15.84 -19.12 -4.68
C TYR A 40 -16.88 -17.99 -4.83
N VAL A 41 -17.58 -17.96 -5.96
CA VAL A 41 -18.55 -16.90 -6.29
C VAL A 41 -19.84 -17.03 -5.45
N GLY A 42 -20.25 -18.26 -5.12
CA GLY A 42 -21.50 -18.52 -4.37
C GLY A 42 -21.53 -17.89 -2.97
N ASN A 43 -20.49 -18.10 -2.16
CA ASN A 43 -20.43 -17.54 -0.80
C ASN A 43 -20.28 -16.02 -0.79
N GLY A 44 -19.58 -15.45 -1.79
CA GLY A 44 -19.42 -14.00 -1.92
C GLY A 44 -20.74 -13.29 -2.27
N ILE A 45 -21.59 -13.89 -3.10
CA ILE A 45 -22.89 -13.31 -3.48
C ILE A 45 -23.85 -13.29 -2.29
N VAL A 46 -23.94 -14.39 -1.54
CA VAL A 46 -24.80 -14.45 -0.34
C VAL A 46 -24.33 -13.46 0.72
N LYS A 47 -23.02 -13.35 0.99
CA LYS A 47 -22.47 -12.38 1.95
C LYS A 47 -22.78 -10.93 1.53
N ARG A 48 -22.61 -10.58 0.25
CA ARG A 48 -22.97 -9.24 -0.27
C ARG A 48 -24.47 -8.95 -0.19
N GLY A 49 -25.33 -9.94 -0.46
CA GLY A 49 -26.78 -9.80 -0.30
C GLY A 49 -27.16 -9.53 1.16
N LEU A 50 -26.57 -10.28 2.10
CA LEU A 50 -26.75 -10.06 3.53
C LEU A 50 -26.18 -8.71 4.01
N ASP A 51 -25.09 -8.23 3.42
CA ASP A 51 -24.53 -6.91 3.72
C ASP A 51 -25.50 -5.79 3.32
N VAL A 52 -26.08 -5.88 2.12
CA VAL A 52 -27.10 -4.93 1.65
C VAL A 52 -28.33 -4.98 2.56
N ILE A 53 -28.81 -6.18 2.89
CA ILE A 53 -29.95 -6.36 3.81
C ILE A 53 -29.63 -5.78 5.19
N SER A 54 -28.44 -6.02 5.74
CA SER A 54 -28.00 -5.47 7.03
C SER A 54 -27.97 -3.93 7.01
N GLN A 55 -27.49 -3.33 5.92
CA GLN A 55 -27.50 -1.87 5.74
C GLN A 55 -28.92 -1.31 5.63
N ILE A 56 -29.83 -1.98 4.93
CA ILE A 56 -31.24 -1.58 4.81
C ILE A 56 -31.93 -1.67 6.19
N ILE A 57 -31.73 -2.78 6.91
CA ILE A 57 -32.27 -2.97 8.28
C ILE A 57 -31.73 -1.89 9.23
N GLY A 58 -30.45 -1.53 9.12
CA GLY A 58 -29.83 -0.46 9.91
C GLY A 58 -30.51 0.91 9.75
N ARG A 59 -31.22 1.14 8.64
CA ARG A 59 -31.96 2.39 8.36
C ARG A 59 -33.40 2.38 8.88
N GLY A 60 -33.93 1.25 9.35
CA GLY A 60 -35.25 1.16 9.94
C GLY A 60 -36.42 1.19 8.94
N GLU A 61 -36.17 0.92 7.67
CA GLU A 61 -37.22 0.82 6.65
C GLU A 61 -37.86 -0.60 6.71
N PHE A 62 -39.15 -0.66 7.02
CA PHE A 62 -39.90 -1.92 7.14
C PHE A 62 -40.42 -2.36 5.79
N TYR A 63 -39.74 -3.31 5.16
CA TYR A 63 -40.23 -4.03 4.00
C TYR A 63 -40.93 -5.33 4.43
N ASP A 64 -41.88 -5.80 3.62
CA ASP A 64 -42.45 -7.13 3.82
C ASP A 64 -41.40 -8.18 3.46
N ILE A 65 -40.66 -8.64 4.47
CA ILE A 65 -39.60 -9.63 4.32
C ILE A 65 -40.13 -11.07 4.23
N SER A 66 -41.45 -11.27 4.16
CA SER A 66 -42.04 -12.62 4.18
C SER A 66 -41.66 -13.48 2.97
N ASP A 67 -41.23 -12.86 1.87
CA ASP A 67 -40.80 -13.56 0.66
C ASP A 67 -39.32 -13.96 0.65
N PHE A 68 -38.52 -13.52 1.64
CA PHE A 68 -37.10 -13.88 1.73
C PHE A 68 -36.87 -15.10 2.62
N ASP A 69 -36.11 -16.08 2.12
CA ASP A 69 -35.63 -17.22 2.91
C ASP A 69 -34.47 -16.78 3.81
N ILE A 70 -34.81 -16.09 4.91
CA ILE A 70 -33.85 -15.58 5.89
C ILE A 70 -33.45 -16.72 6.85
N PRO A 71 -32.14 -17.00 7.01
CA PRO A 71 -31.68 -17.96 8.01
C PRO A 71 -32.29 -17.70 9.40
N GLU A 72 -32.77 -18.76 10.06
CA GLU A 72 -33.45 -18.64 11.36
C GLU A 72 -32.67 -17.81 12.40
N PRO A 73 -31.32 -17.92 12.53
CA PRO A 73 -30.52 -17.09 13.44
C PRO A 73 -30.49 -15.59 13.10
N LEU A 74 -30.84 -15.18 11.87
CA LEU A 74 -30.88 -13.76 11.47
C LEU A 74 -32.25 -13.13 11.65
N ILE A 75 -33.32 -13.92 11.79
CA ILE A 75 -34.69 -13.41 11.99
C ILE A 75 -34.78 -12.40 13.15
N PRO A 76 -34.18 -12.62 14.34
CA PRO A 76 -34.25 -11.64 15.42
C PRO A 76 -33.56 -10.34 15.09
N LEU A 77 -32.45 -10.39 14.34
CA LEU A 77 -31.70 -9.21 13.89
C LEU A 77 -32.55 -8.36 12.94
N VAL A 78 -33.15 -9.00 11.93
CA VAL A 78 -34.02 -8.31 10.96
C VAL A 78 -35.22 -7.66 11.65
N LEU A 79 -35.82 -8.37 12.59
CA LEU A 79 -36.99 -7.88 13.34
C LEU A 79 -36.64 -7.02 14.55
N ARG A 80 -35.34 -6.84 14.85
CA ARG A 80 -34.82 -6.20 16.08
C ARG A 80 -35.55 -6.66 17.34
N SER A 81 -35.84 -7.97 17.43
CA SER A 81 -36.74 -8.54 18.43
C SER A 81 -35.99 -9.37 19.47
N GLN A 82 -35.72 -8.74 20.63
CA GLN A 82 -35.07 -9.37 21.77
C GLN A 82 -35.78 -10.66 22.21
N ASN A 83 -37.11 -10.62 22.30
CA ASN A 83 -37.93 -11.78 22.67
C ASN A 83 -37.74 -12.97 21.71
N LYS A 84 -37.57 -12.71 20.41
CA LYS A 84 -37.33 -13.78 19.43
C LYS A 84 -35.91 -14.34 19.61
N LEU A 85 -34.91 -13.47 19.77
CA LEU A 85 -33.53 -13.87 20.04
C LEU A 85 -33.44 -14.81 21.25
N GLU A 86 -34.02 -14.40 22.37
CA GLU A 86 -34.03 -15.21 23.60
C GLU A 86 -34.77 -16.54 23.45
N ARG A 87 -35.86 -16.57 22.68
CA ARG A 87 -36.58 -17.83 22.39
C ARG A 87 -35.73 -18.78 21.56
N LEU A 88 -35.01 -18.28 20.57
CA LEU A 88 -34.10 -19.09 19.75
C LEU A 88 -32.91 -19.60 20.58
N LEU A 89 -32.33 -18.77 21.43
CA LEU A 89 -31.29 -19.18 22.37
C LEU A 89 -31.78 -20.29 23.31
N LYS A 90 -32.99 -20.15 23.89
CA LYS A 90 -33.61 -21.19 24.72
C LYS A 90 -33.89 -22.50 23.97
N ARG A 91 -34.07 -22.43 22.65
CA ARG A 91 -34.22 -23.60 21.77
C ARG A 91 -32.88 -24.25 21.40
N GLY A 92 -31.75 -23.66 21.78
CA GLY A 92 -30.42 -24.15 21.43
C GLY A 92 -29.99 -23.87 19.99
N VAL A 93 -30.59 -22.86 19.35
CA VAL A 93 -30.13 -22.41 18.02
C VAL A 93 -28.75 -21.77 18.17
N SER A 94 -27.79 -22.22 17.34
CA SER A 94 -26.45 -21.62 17.28
C SER A 94 -26.47 -20.33 16.46
N PHE A 95 -25.77 -19.30 16.95
CA PHE A 95 -25.58 -18.02 16.27
C PHE A 95 -24.12 -17.77 15.86
N GLN A 96 -23.22 -18.74 16.02
CA GLN A 96 -21.78 -18.49 15.86
C GLN A 96 -21.42 -18.07 14.43
N ALA A 97 -22.06 -18.64 13.41
CA ALA A 97 -21.79 -18.31 12.01
C ALA A 97 -22.38 -16.95 11.61
N GLU A 98 -23.41 -16.50 12.31
CA GLU A 98 -24.16 -15.27 12.04
C GLU A 98 -23.79 -14.12 12.98
N LEU A 99 -22.94 -14.37 13.97
CA LEU A 99 -22.55 -13.38 14.99
C LEU A 99 -21.96 -12.12 14.35
N GLU A 100 -21.27 -12.26 13.21
CA GLU A 100 -20.69 -11.14 12.46
C GLU A 100 -21.74 -10.09 12.08
N PHE A 101 -23.02 -10.43 11.89
CA PHE A 101 -24.06 -9.47 11.47
C PHE A 101 -24.70 -8.68 12.62
N TYR A 102 -24.59 -9.18 13.85
CA TYR A 102 -25.20 -8.59 15.04
C TYR A 102 -24.60 -7.26 15.55
N PRO A 103 -23.37 -6.81 15.18
CA PRO A 103 -22.88 -5.50 15.61
C PRO A 103 -23.71 -4.31 15.12
N SER A 104 -24.53 -4.50 14.07
CA SER A 104 -25.53 -3.51 13.67
C SER A 104 -26.67 -3.34 14.69
N TRP A 105 -26.79 -4.26 15.67
CA TRP A 105 -27.77 -4.27 16.76
C TRP A 105 -27.10 -4.55 18.12
N PRO A 106 -26.57 -3.50 18.80
CA PRO A 106 -25.80 -3.65 20.03
C PRO A 106 -26.49 -4.43 21.14
N GLU A 107 -27.81 -4.29 21.33
CA GLU A 107 -28.56 -5.03 22.36
C GLU A 107 -28.63 -6.53 22.05
N GLY A 108 -28.86 -6.87 20.79
CA GLY A 108 -28.85 -8.25 20.31
C GLY A 108 -27.47 -8.89 20.43
N LEU A 109 -26.43 -8.14 20.01
CA LEU A 109 -25.04 -8.55 20.18
C LEU A 109 -24.72 -8.82 21.66
N GLY A 110 -25.07 -7.90 22.56
CA GLY A 110 -24.81 -8.05 23.99
C GLY A 110 -25.48 -9.30 24.58
N THR A 111 -26.70 -9.60 24.12
CA THR A 111 -27.42 -10.81 24.52
C THR A 111 -26.70 -12.08 24.06
N LEU A 112 -26.19 -12.10 22.82
CA LEU A 112 -25.42 -13.23 22.30
C LEU A 112 -24.11 -13.40 23.08
N LEU A 113 -23.36 -12.33 23.33
CA LEU A 113 -22.11 -12.41 24.08
C LEU A 113 -22.32 -12.91 25.52
N GLN A 114 -23.38 -12.45 26.19
CA GLN A 114 -23.77 -12.93 27.53
C GLN A 114 -24.20 -14.41 27.53
N ALA A 115 -24.70 -14.92 26.40
CA ALA A 115 -25.00 -16.33 26.22
C ALA A 115 -23.75 -17.20 25.95
N GLY A 116 -22.55 -16.61 25.92
CA GLY A 116 -21.28 -17.31 25.80
C GLY A 116 -20.76 -17.48 24.37
N TYR A 117 -21.32 -16.75 23.40
CA TYR A 117 -20.78 -16.70 22.04
C TYR A 117 -19.49 -15.87 21.99
N GLU A 118 -18.51 -16.33 21.21
CA GLU A 118 -17.22 -15.67 21.09
C GLU A 118 -17.15 -14.87 19.78
N PRO A 119 -16.86 -13.56 19.83
CA PRO A 119 -16.68 -12.77 18.63
C PRO A 119 -15.38 -13.16 17.92
N ASP A 120 -15.46 -13.29 16.61
CA ASP A 120 -14.31 -13.52 15.74
C ASP A 120 -13.84 -12.22 15.08
N LYS A 121 -12.84 -12.34 14.19
CA LYS A 121 -12.27 -11.20 13.46
C LYS A 121 -13.31 -10.43 12.64
N GLU A 122 -14.21 -11.13 11.95
CA GLU A 122 -15.23 -10.49 11.12
C GLU A 122 -16.24 -9.72 11.98
N THR A 123 -16.62 -10.29 13.13
CA THR A 123 -17.46 -9.62 14.14
C THR A 123 -16.82 -8.33 14.63
N MET A 124 -15.51 -8.33 14.91
CA MET A 124 -14.77 -7.12 15.33
C MET A 124 -14.73 -6.05 14.25
N GLY A 125 -14.38 -6.43 13.02
CA GLY A 125 -14.38 -5.51 11.88
C GLY A 125 -15.74 -4.87 11.65
N ARG A 126 -16.82 -5.67 11.72
CA ARG A 126 -18.19 -5.16 11.58
C ARG A 126 -18.65 -4.32 12.77
N ALA A 127 -18.19 -4.59 13.99
CA ALA A 127 -18.47 -3.74 15.14
C ALA A 127 -17.86 -2.35 15.00
N LEU A 128 -16.60 -2.28 14.55
CA LEU A 128 -15.94 -1.01 14.23
C LEU A 128 -16.69 -0.24 13.12
N ASN A 129 -17.23 -0.93 12.13
CA ASN A 129 -18.00 -0.33 11.04
C ASN A 129 -19.46 -0.01 11.38
N SER A 130 -20.00 -0.60 12.45
CA SER A 130 -21.39 -0.35 12.91
C SER A 130 -21.48 0.80 13.91
N GLY A 131 -20.38 1.11 14.60
CA GLY A 131 -20.24 2.29 15.43
C GLY A 131 -19.94 2.02 16.91
N THR A 132 -19.80 3.11 17.65
CA THR A 132 -19.30 3.11 19.03
C THR A 132 -20.10 2.24 20.00
N ALA A 133 -21.42 2.09 19.78
CA ALA A 133 -22.27 1.30 20.67
C ALA A 133 -21.93 -0.19 20.64
N ALA A 134 -21.64 -0.76 19.46
CA ALA A 134 -21.27 -2.17 19.33
C ALA A 134 -19.92 -2.46 19.99
N VAL A 135 -18.94 -1.57 19.78
CA VAL A 135 -17.61 -1.68 20.41
C VAL A 135 -17.70 -1.58 21.93
N ARG A 136 -18.57 -0.72 22.48
CA ARG A 136 -18.83 -0.66 23.92
C ARG A 136 -19.40 -1.95 24.45
N VAL A 137 -20.38 -2.53 23.76
CA VAL A 137 -20.96 -3.83 24.16
C VAL A 137 -19.89 -4.93 24.22
N LEU A 138 -18.99 -4.98 23.24
CA LEU A 138 -17.85 -5.92 23.27
C LEU A 138 -16.93 -5.66 24.47
N LYS A 139 -16.60 -4.40 24.75
CA LYS A 139 -15.78 -4.01 25.91
C LYS A 139 -16.46 -4.37 27.24
N ASP A 140 -17.72 -3.97 27.42
CA ASP A 140 -18.48 -4.15 28.65
C ASP A 140 -18.73 -5.62 28.98
N THR A 141 -18.73 -6.50 27.97
CA THR A 141 -18.85 -7.95 28.15
C THR A 141 -17.49 -8.66 28.33
N GLY A 142 -16.37 -7.93 28.28
CA GLY A 142 -15.02 -8.51 28.35
C GLY A 142 -14.68 -9.34 27.11
N LYS A 143 -15.31 -9.04 25.98
CA LYS A 143 -15.19 -9.72 24.69
C LYS A 143 -14.64 -8.82 23.59
N LEU A 144 -14.00 -7.71 23.95
CA LEU A 144 -13.25 -6.90 23.02
C LEU A 144 -11.82 -7.47 22.93
N TYR A 145 -11.40 -7.82 21.72
CA TYR A 145 -10.08 -8.38 21.43
C TYR A 145 -9.35 -7.37 20.52
N PRO A 146 -8.59 -6.40 21.08
CA PRO A 146 -8.08 -5.27 20.32
C PRO A 146 -7.18 -5.66 19.13
N GLU A 147 -6.46 -6.77 19.22
CA GLU A 147 -5.63 -7.34 18.15
C GLU A 147 -6.43 -7.70 16.89
N LEU A 148 -7.64 -8.23 17.06
CA LEU A 148 -8.50 -8.60 15.95
C LEU A 148 -9.08 -7.36 15.27
N CYS A 149 -9.13 -6.23 16.00
CA CYS A 149 -9.56 -4.93 15.52
C CYS A 149 -8.46 -4.19 14.75
N ILE A 150 -7.17 -4.41 15.04
CA ILE A 150 -6.03 -3.66 14.48
C ILE A 150 -6.11 -3.48 12.95
N PRO A 151 -6.36 -4.54 12.13
CA PRO A 151 -6.41 -4.40 10.68
C PRO A 151 -7.50 -3.45 10.16
N PHE A 152 -8.55 -3.22 10.95
CA PHE A 152 -9.74 -2.45 10.58
C PHE A 152 -9.72 -1.02 11.14
N LEU A 153 -8.82 -0.69 12.08
CA LEU A 153 -8.82 0.60 12.75
C LEU A 153 -8.64 1.79 11.80
N ALA A 154 -7.79 1.66 10.78
CA ALA A 154 -7.53 2.74 9.83
C ALA A 154 -8.76 3.13 9.00
N GLU A 155 -9.67 2.18 8.77
CA GLU A 155 -10.90 2.33 7.97
C GLU A 155 -12.13 2.63 8.82
N CYS A 156 -12.06 2.44 10.13
CA CYS A 156 -13.18 2.68 11.03
C CYS A 156 -13.60 4.17 11.00
N PRO A 157 -14.85 4.48 10.61
CA PRO A 157 -15.30 5.86 10.44
C PRO A 157 -15.67 6.54 11.77
N TYR A 158 -15.64 5.81 12.90
CA TYR A 158 -16.06 6.31 14.21
C TYR A 158 -14.87 6.55 15.14
N PRO A 159 -14.39 7.80 15.33
CA PRO A 159 -13.21 8.09 16.13
C PRO A 159 -13.27 7.57 17.57
N THR A 160 -14.43 7.65 18.22
CA THR A 160 -14.62 7.14 19.59
C THR A 160 -14.53 5.62 19.65
N ALA A 161 -15.00 4.90 18.62
CA ALA A 161 -14.87 3.44 18.57
C ALA A 161 -13.39 3.06 18.46
N ARG A 162 -12.64 3.74 17.58
CA ARG A 162 -11.18 3.57 17.45
C ARG A 162 -10.46 3.83 18.77
N GLU A 163 -10.79 4.93 19.43
CA GLU A 163 -10.17 5.33 20.70
C GLU A 163 -10.39 4.29 21.80
N ILE A 164 -11.60 3.72 21.91
CA ILE A 164 -11.88 2.62 22.87
C ILE A 164 -10.94 1.42 22.62
N VAL A 165 -10.77 1.02 21.35
CA VAL A 165 -9.89 -0.12 21.01
C VAL A 165 -8.42 0.21 21.26
N VAL A 166 -7.96 1.40 20.86
CA VAL A 166 -6.56 1.82 21.07
C VAL A 166 -6.24 1.91 22.57
N GLN A 167 -7.17 2.42 23.37
CA GLN A 167 -7.02 2.47 24.82
C GLN A 167 -6.91 1.06 25.41
N GLU A 168 -7.82 0.15 25.06
CA GLU A 168 -7.82 -1.22 25.56
C GLU A 168 -6.51 -1.94 25.19
N LEU A 169 -6.09 -1.82 23.93
CA LEU A 169 -4.80 -2.35 23.47
C LEU A 169 -3.64 -1.80 24.31
N ALA A 170 -3.61 -0.49 24.56
CA ALA A 170 -2.54 0.11 25.34
C ALA A 170 -2.53 -0.34 26.79
N GLU A 171 -3.70 -0.54 27.40
CA GLU A 171 -3.84 -1.05 28.78
C GLU A 171 -3.35 -2.49 28.89
N GLU A 172 -3.77 -3.36 27.98
CA GLU A 172 -3.30 -4.75 27.90
C GLU A 172 -1.77 -4.83 27.74
N ARG A 173 -1.19 -4.03 26.83
CA ARG A 173 0.25 -4.02 26.58
C ARG A 173 1.05 -3.47 27.76
N LYS A 174 0.51 -2.51 28.52
CA LYS A 174 1.12 -2.04 29.78
C LYS A 174 1.10 -3.12 30.85
N GLN A 175 -0.01 -3.87 30.96
CA GLN A 175 -0.12 -4.99 31.90
C GLN A 175 0.88 -6.10 31.56
N LEU A 176 1.02 -6.44 30.27
CA LEU A 176 2.01 -7.38 29.79
C LEU A 176 3.43 -6.96 30.18
N TRP A 177 3.78 -5.69 29.94
CA TRP A 177 5.09 -5.17 30.29
C TRP A 177 5.36 -5.19 31.80
N ASN A 178 4.40 -4.76 32.62
CA ASN A 178 4.53 -4.82 34.09
C ASN A 178 4.70 -6.25 34.60
N THR A 179 4.03 -7.21 33.95
CA THR A 179 4.18 -8.64 34.28
C THR A 179 5.59 -9.11 33.92
N ALA A 180 6.12 -8.70 32.77
CA ALA A 180 7.50 -8.98 32.35
C ALA A 180 8.53 -8.41 33.34
N LEU A 181 8.38 -7.14 33.74
CA LEU A 181 9.26 -6.50 34.73
C LEU A 181 9.28 -7.23 36.09
N THR A 182 8.19 -7.91 36.45
CA THR A 182 8.07 -8.61 37.74
C THR A 182 8.69 -10.00 37.70
N HIS A 183 8.66 -10.68 36.55
CA HIS A 183 8.98 -12.11 36.46
C HIS A 183 10.23 -12.44 35.64
N LEU A 184 10.68 -11.56 34.75
CA LEU A 184 11.84 -11.81 33.90
C LEU A 184 13.14 -11.27 34.52
N PRO A 185 14.28 -11.96 34.34
CA PRO A 185 15.59 -11.44 34.74
C PRO A 185 15.93 -10.12 34.03
N MET A 186 16.67 -9.25 34.70
CA MET A 186 17.08 -7.96 34.14
C MET A 186 17.90 -8.12 32.86
N GLU A 187 18.73 -9.15 32.78
CA GLU A 187 19.54 -9.46 31.60
C GLU A 187 18.66 -9.76 30.39
N THR A 188 17.56 -10.48 30.58
CA THR A 188 16.57 -10.76 29.53
C THR A 188 15.84 -9.50 29.10
N LEU A 189 15.45 -8.64 30.04
CA LEU A 189 14.79 -7.37 29.75
C LEU A 189 15.71 -6.41 28.97
N LEU A 190 17.00 -6.37 29.29
CA LEU A 190 18.00 -5.58 28.55
C LEU A 190 18.19 -6.07 27.11
N GLN A 191 18.11 -7.38 26.87
CA GLN A 191 18.23 -7.96 25.52
C GLN A 191 17.05 -7.59 24.61
N LEU A 192 15.88 -7.33 25.17
CA LEU A 192 14.71 -6.89 24.40
C LEU A 192 14.89 -5.48 23.84
N ASN A 193 15.79 -4.67 24.42
CA ASN A 193 16.04 -3.28 24.02
C ASN A 193 14.76 -2.42 23.91
N ILE A 194 13.76 -2.72 24.76
CA ILE A 194 12.50 -1.99 24.82
C ILE A 194 12.72 -0.72 25.63
N ARG A 195 12.29 0.42 25.10
CA ARG A 195 12.35 1.68 25.83
C ARG A 195 11.39 1.66 27.03
N PRO A 196 11.81 2.09 28.22
CA PRO A 196 10.96 2.06 29.41
C PRO A 196 9.76 3.02 29.34
N ASP A 197 9.80 4.01 28.44
CA ASP A 197 8.78 5.04 28.25
C ASP A 197 7.76 4.72 27.13
N THR A 198 7.82 3.52 26.52
CA THR A 198 6.89 3.12 25.46
C THR A 198 6.00 1.95 25.88
N VAL A 199 4.79 1.95 25.34
CA VAL A 199 3.93 0.76 25.29
C VAL A 199 4.47 -0.21 24.24
N LEU A 200 4.36 -1.51 24.52
CA LEU A 200 4.81 -2.59 23.64
C LEU A 200 4.01 -2.61 22.32
N GLY A 201 4.70 -2.60 21.18
CA GLY A 201 4.12 -2.84 19.86
C GLY A 201 4.44 -4.25 19.35
N PHE A 202 5.32 -4.34 18.37
CA PHE A 202 5.86 -5.57 17.77
C PHE A 202 6.52 -6.48 18.80
N ASN A 203 7.28 -5.92 19.75
CA ASN A 203 7.98 -6.72 20.77
C ASN A 203 7.03 -7.43 21.76
N ALA A 204 5.72 -7.17 21.73
CA ALA A 204 4.77 -7.81 22.62
C ALA A 204 4.73 -9.34 22.47
N ALA A 205 4.86 -9.87 21.25
CA ALA A 205 4.93 -11.31 21.01
C ALA A 205 6.15 -11.96 21.68
N GLN A 206 7.31 -11.31 21.56
CA GLN A 206 8.55 -11.79 22.16
C GLN A 206 8.46 -11.78 23.69
N VAL A 207 7.90 -10.72 24.28
CA VAL A 207 7.66 -10.63 25.73
C VAL A 207 6.74 -11.74 26.21
N HIS A 208 5.67 -12.05 25.47
CA HIS A 208 4.79 -13.17 25.76
C HIS A 208 5.53 -14.51 25.79
N CYS A 209 6.28 -14.81 24.72
CA CYS A 209 7.03 -16.06 24.61
C CYS A 209 8.02 -16.24 25.76
N LEU A 210 8.71 -15.15 26.15
CA LEU A 210 9.64 -15.17 27.28
C LEU A 210 8.94 -15.42 28.62
N LEU A 211 7.80 -14.78 28.87
CA LEU A 211 7.00 -15.02 30.07
C LEU A 211 6.55 -16.48 30.19
N GLU A 212 6.03 -17.05 29.10
CA GLU A 212 5.62 -18.46 29.06
C GLU A 212 6.80 -19.41 29.30
N THR A 213 7.96 -19.11 28.70
CA THR A 213 9.19 -19.88 28.90
C THR A 213 9.65 -19.87 30.36
N HIS A 214 9.34 -18.81 31.11
CA HIS A 214 9.60 -18.69 32.55
C HIS A 214 8.45 -19.23 33.43
N GLY A 215 7.46 -19.93 32.83
CA GLY A 215 6.35 -20.55 33.54
C GLY A 215 5.27 -19.58 34.00
N VAL A 216 5.24 -18.35 33.48
CA VAL A 216 4.20 -17.37 33.77
C VAL A 216 3.02 -17.60 32.84
N ASN A 217 1.83 -17.83 33.40
CA ASN A 217 0.61 -18.01 32.62
C ASN A 217 0.11 -16.66 32.10
N THR A 218 0.23 -16.42 30.79
CA THR A 218 -0.24 -15.18 30.13
C THR A 218 -1.60 -15.33 29.44
N ASN A 219 -2.36 -16.42 29.66
CA ASN A 219 -3.64 -16.65 28.98
C ASN A 219 -4.71 -15.58 29.26
N HIS A 220 -4.50 -14.77 30.31
CA HIS A 220 -5.39 -13.67 30.69
C HIS A 220 -4.90 -12.30 30.17
N ILE A 221 -3.73 -12.25 29.52
CA ILE A 221 -3.09 -11.01 29.09
C ILE A 221 -3.12 -10.96 27.55
N GLY A 222 -4.27 -10.60 26.97
CA GLY A 222 -4.39 -10.23 25.54
C GLY A 222 -3.66 -11.10 24.50
N SER A 223 -3.41 -10.50 23.35
CA SER A 223 -2.86 -11.17 22.17
C SER A 223 -1.38 -11.53 22.25
N ARG A 224 -1.06 -12.75 21.76
CA ARG A 224 0.30 -13.25 21.55
C ARG A 224 1.02 -12.62 20.36
N GLU A 225 0.34 -11.85 19.52
CA GLU A 225 0.90 -11.30 18.29
C GLU A 225 1.55 -9.93 18.50
N GLY A 226 2.65 -9.71 17.77
CA GLY A 226 3.36 -8.45 17.67
C GLY A 226 2.91 -7.68 16.45
N TRP A 227 2.70 -6.38 16.58
CA TRP A 227 2.28 -5.52 15.47
C TRP A 227 3.15 -4.27 15.41
N LEU A 228 3.67 -3.95 14.23
CA LEU A 228 4.18 -2.61 13.95
C LEU A 228 2.99 -1.64 14.05
N ILE A 229 2.81 -1.01 15.20
CA ILE A 229 1.60 -0.25 15.54
C ILE A 229 1.26 0.80 14.48
N TYR A 230 2.28 1.52 14.00
CA TYR A 230 2.09 2.54 12.97
C TYR A 230 1.89 1.99 11.56
N ARG A 231 2.19 0.71 11.30
CA ARG A 231 1.75 0.03 10.08
C ARG A 231 0.24 -0.17 10.08
N ALA A 232 -0.35 -0.47 11.23
CA ALA A 232 -1.79 -0.64 11.36
C ALA A 232 -2.57 0.68 11.20
N ALA A 233 -1.93 1.81 11.53
CA ALA A 233 -2.49 3.12 11.23
C ALA A 233 -2.62 3.40 9.72
N LYS A 234 -1.98 2.60 8.86
CA LYS A 234 -1.88 2.83 7.41
C LYS A 234 -1.44 4.28 7.15
N LEU A 235 -2.25 5.06 6.43
CA LEU A 235 -2.00 6.48 6.16
C LEU A 235 -2.94 7.43 6.95
N ASN A 236 -3.48 6.95 8.09
CA ASN A 236 -4.40 7.68 8.95
C ASN A 236 -3.62 8.35 10.10
N THR A 237 -3.21 9.60 9.90
CA THR A 237 -2.40 10.33 10.89
C THR A 237 -3.19 10.65 12.17
N GLU A 238 -4.52 10.73 12.11
CA GLU A 238 -5.39 10.89 13.27
C GLU A 238 -5.32 9.66 14.18
N LEU A 239 -5.40 8.45 13.60
CA LEU A 239 -5.22 7.21 14.34
C LEU A 239 -3.78 7.08 14.89
N ALA A 240 -2.78 7.48 14.11
CA ALA A 240 -1.39 7.52 14.59
C ALA A 240 -1.22 8.45 15.80
N ASN A 241 -1.90 9.61 15.81
CA ASN A 241 -1.96 10.50 16.97
C ASN A 241 -2.65 9.84 18.17
N GLN A 242 -3.79 9.16 17.97
CA GLN A 242 -4.45 8.43 19.06
C GLN A 242 -3.52 7.37 19.68
N MET A 243 -2.88 6.54 18.85
CA MET A 243 -1.90 5.55 19.30
C MET A 243 -0.74 6.22 20.04
N TRP A 244 -0.22 7.33 19.50
CA TRP A 244 0.75 8.14 20.21
C TRP A 244 0.18 8.59 21.57
N ASP A 245 -0.96 9.24 21.66
CA ASP A 245 -1.46 9.74 22.95
C ASP A 245 -1.66 8.64 24.02
N HIS A 246 -1.90 7.39 23.61
CA HIS A 246 -1.99 6.22 24.52
C HIS A 246 -0.66 5.58 24.95
N GLY A 247 0.47 6.02 24.41
CA GLY A 247 1.82 5.67 24.89
C GLY A 247 2.67 4.82 23.95
N PHE A 248 2.19 4.49 22.75
CA PHE A 248 3.05 3.94 21.71
C PHE A 248 4.02 5.06 21.27
N ARG A 249 5.30 4.98 21.64
CA ARG A 249 6.32 6.03 21.40
C ARG A 249 7.40 5.59 20.43
N ASP A 250 7.52 4.29 20.18
CA ASP A 250 8.56 3.73 19.33
C ASP A 250 8.13 3.70 17.87
N VAL A 251 8.58 4.69 17.10
CA VAL A 251 8.29 4.81 15.66
C VAL A 251 9.28 4.04 14.79
N ASP A 252 10.43 3.67 15.35
CA ASP A 252 11.49 2.88 14.70
C ASP A 252 11.51 1.44 15.19
N GLU A 253 10.42 0.99 15.83
CA GLU A 253 10.22 -0.41 16.14
C GLU A 253 10.34 -1.24 14.87
N LYS A 254 11.12 -2.32 14.96
CA LYS A 254 11.45 -3.19 13.82
C LYS A 254 10.72 -4.51 13.95
N ASP A 255 10.25 -5.02 12.83
CA ASP A 255 9.79 -6.40 12.76
C ASP A 255 10.95 -7.39 12.60
N ASP A 256 10.61 -8.67 12.42
CA ASP A 256 11.60 -9.76 12.26
C ASP A 256 12.55 -9.54 11.08
N MET A 257 12.09 -8.84 10.02
CA MET A 257 12.89 -8.49 8.84
C MET A 257 13.74 -7.23 9.07
N GLY A 258 13.65 -6.61 10.24
CA GLY A 258 14.32 -5.34 10.55
C GLY A 258 13.61 -4.12 9.98
N MET A 259 12.38 -4.26 9.50
CA MET A 259 11.65 -3.19 8.83
C MET A 259 10.89 -2.33 9.84
N THR A 260 10.99 -1.00 9.69
CA THR A 260 10.21 -0.04 10.49
C THR A 260 8.86 0.27 9.86
N ALA A 261 8.00 1.01 10.57
CA ALA A 261 6.75 1.51 10.01
C ALA A 261 6.97 2.45 8.81
N LEU A 262 8.03 3.27 8.84
CA LEU A 262 8.38 4.19 7.75
C LEU A 262 8.74 3.44 6.45
N MET A 263 9.42 2.30 6.57
CA MET A 263 9.75 1.43 5.43
C MET A 263 8.53 0.68 4.87
N LYS A 264 7.43 0.61 5.61
CA LYS A 264 6.24 -0.20 5.29
C LYS A 264 4.99 0.61 4.98
N LEU A 265 5.13 1.90 4.66
CA LEU A 265 4.00 2.77 4.31
C LEU A 265 3.19 2.27 3.09
N GLN A 266 3.78 1.44 2.22
CA GLN A 266 3.17 1.01 0.95
C GLN A 266 2.15 -0.13 1.05
N SER A 267 2.01 -0.80 2.19
CA SER A 267 1.72 -2.23 2.11
C SER A 267 0.27 -2.70 1.96
N PHE A 268 -0.76 -1.87 1.71
CA PHE A 268 -2.15 -2.37 1.84
C PHE A 268 -3.29 -1.70 1.07
N LEU A 269 -3.06 -0.76 0.17
CA LEU A 269 -4.21 -0.09 -0.46
C LEU A 269 -4.61 -0.77 -1.76
N ASP A 270 -5.68 -1.55 -1.63
CA ASP A 270 -6.70 -1.95 -2.60
C ASP A 270 -6.29 -1.95 -4.07
N PHE A 271 -6.38 -3.15 -4.65
CA PHE A 271 -6.33 -3.44 -6.07
C PHE A 271 -6.84 -2.26 -6.92
N GLY A 272 -5.91 -1.58 -7.60
CA GLY A 272 -6.23 -0.62 -8.66
C GLY A 272 -6.18 0.86 -8.29
N LYS A 273 -5.96 1.26 -7.02
CA LYS A 273 -5.71 2.67 -6.66
C LYS A 273 -4.62 2.77 -5.60
N GLY A 274 -3.39 3.04 -6.04
CA GLY A 274 -2.30 3.38 -5.14
C GLY A 274 -2.73 4.49 -4.16
N PRO A 275 -2.13 4.55 -2.95
CA PRO A 275 -2.45 5.59 -2.00
C PRO A 275 -2.37 6.98 -2.62
N PRO A 276 -3.19 7.95 -2.17
CA PRO A 276 -2.93 9.33 -2.51
C PRO A 276 -1.52 9.70 -2.04
N ALA A 277 -0.65 10.13 -2.96
CA ALA A 277 0.73 10.52 -2.67
C ALA A 277 0.83 11.50 -1.48
N LEU A 278 -0.14 12.41 -1.36
CA LEU A 278 -0.26 13.33 -0.22
C LEU A 278 -0.42 12.62 1.12
N LYS A 279 -1.27 11.59 1.20
CA LYS A 279 -1.49 10.82 2.44
C LYS A 279 -0.23 10.04 2.85
N LEU A 280 0.53 9.57 1.87
CA LEU A 280 1.82 8.94 2.10
C LEU A 280 2.84 9.92 2.67
N LEU A 281 2.98 11.10 2.04
CA LEU A 281 3.84 12.17 2.54
C LEU A 281 3.40 12.67 3.93
N GLU A 282 2.10 12.79 4.19
CA GLU A 282 1.55 13.17 5.50
C GLU A 282 1.98 12.17 6.58
N MET A 283 1.84 10.87 6.32
CA MET A 283 2.24 9.84 7.29
C MET A 283 3.76 9.76 7.46
N ALA A 284 4.53 9.86 6.38
CA ALA A 284 5.99 9.92 6.46
C ALA A 284 6.48 11.14 7.27
N SER A 285 5.90 12.32 7.02
CA SER A 285 6.20 13.55 7.76
C SER A 285 5.85 13.41 9.23
N TRP A 286 4.71 12.78 9.53
CA TRP A 286 4.29 12.49 10.89
C TRP A 286 5.30 11.60 11.62
N LEU A 287 5.71 10.47 11.01
CA LEU A 287 6.68 9.54 11.60
C LEU A 287 8.04 10.22 11.84
N ILE A 288 8.57 10.92 10.85
CA ILE A 288 9.85 11.64 10.97
C ILE A 288 9.78 12.71 12.07
N LYS A 289 8.67 13.47 12.16
CA LYS A 289 8.46 14.46 13.22
C LYS A 289 8.38 13.84 14.61
N LYS A 290 7.96 12.56 14.70
CA LYS A 290 7.95 11.78 15.95
C LYS A 290 9.28 11.11 16.25
N GLY A 291 10.29 11.30 15.41
CA GLY A 291 11.66 10.85 15.62
C GLY A 291 12.07 9.63 14.82
N ALA A 292 11.27 9.21 13.83
CA ALA A 292 11.64 8.08 12.98
C ALA A 292 12.90 8.44 12.16
N ASP A 293 13.88 7.54 12.16
CA ASP A 293 15.12 7.72 11.42
C ASP A 293 14.98 7.21 9.98
N GLY A 294 14.98 8.18 9.05
CA GLY A 294 14.92 7.93 7.61
C GLY A 294 16.12 7.14 7.05
N ARG A 295 17.22 7.00 7.82
CA ARG A 295 18.46 6.37 7.39
C ARG A 295 18.63 4.94 7.86
N LEU A 296 17.70 4.42 8.67
CA LEU A 296 17.73 3.03 9.08
C LEU A 296 17.61 2.11 7.87
N CYS A 297 18.35 1.01 7.86
CA CYS A 297 18.23 -0.06 6.88
C CYS A 297 17.68 -1.33 7.55
N PRO A 298 16.90 -2.16 6.82
CA PRO A 298 16.45 -3.46 7.31
C PRO A 298 17.59 -4.48 7.32
N LYS A 299 17.31 -5.71 7.75
CA LYS A 299 18.32 -6.78 7.76
C LYS A 299 18.55 -7.41 6.39
N ILE A 300 17.57 -7.28 5.50
CA ILE A 300 17.48 -8.01 4.23
C ILE A 300 18.10 -7.24 3.04
N CYS A 301 18.28 -5.93 3.19
CA CYS A 301 18.92 -5.08 2.19
C CYS A 301 19.47 -3.82 2.88
N ASP A 302 20.28 -3.08 2.15
CA ASP A 302 20.93 -1.83 2.54
C ASP A 302 20.10 -0.58 2.20
N TYR A 303 18.84 -0.77 1.82
CA TYR A 303 17.92 0.33 1.50
C TYR A 303 17.54 1.05 2.77
N SER A 304 17.85 2.34 2.82
CA SER A 304 17.40 3.17 3.94
C SER A 304 15.87 3.35 3.91
N ALA A 305 15.27 3.73 5.03
CA ALA A 305 13.84 4.01 5.08
C ALA A 305 13.39 5.05 4.05
N LEU A 306 14.24 6.04 3.74
CA LEU A 306 13.96 7.01 2.68
C LEU A 306 13.92 6.38 1.27
N HIS A 307 14.70 5.32 0.99
CA HIS A 307 14.58 4.59 -0.28
C HIS A 307 13.22 3.91 -0.41
N PHE A 308 12.69 3.35 0.68
CA PHE A 308 11.34 2.76 0.68
C PHE A 308 10.27 3.84 0.47
N VAL A 309 10.34 4.95 1.21
CA VAL A 309 9.39 6.07 1.04
C VAL A 309 9.44 6.62 -0.39
N ALA A 310 10.64 6.74 -0.97
CA ALA A 310 10.86 7.13 -2.35
C ALA A 310 10.15 6.21 -3.35
N ALA A 311 10.38 4.90 -3.24
CA ALA A 311 9.72 3.91 -4.09
C ALA A 311 8.18 3.98 -3.96
N SER A 312 7.67 4.05 -2.73
CA SER A 312 6.22 4.12 -2.48
C SER A 312 5.58 5.38 -3.04
N LEU A 313 6.26 6.52 -2.90
CA LEU A 313 5.79 7.80 -3.45
C LEU A 313 5.76 7.76 -4.97
N ALA A 314 6.83 7.25 -5.59
CA ALA A 314 6.93 7.09 -7.03
C ALA A 314 5.83 6.18 -7.59
N GLU A 315 5.60 5.01 -6.99
CA GLU A 315 4.51 4.12 -7.42
C GLU A 315 3.14 4.76 -7.25
N SER A 316 2.92 5.50 -6.15
CA SER A 316 1.68 6.25 -5.93
C SER A 316 1.44 7.27 -7.05
N LEU A 317 2.48 7.97 -7.50
CA LEU A 317 2.41 8.93 -8.61
C LEU A 317 2.32 8.25 -10.00
N GLY A 318 3.09 7.19 -10.24
CA GLY A 318 3.14 6.45 -11.51
C GLY A 318 1.88 5.65 -11.81
N SER A 319 1.16 5.20 -10.78
CA SER A 319 -0.17 4.58 -10.92
C SER A 319 -1.20 5.55 -11.50
N TRP A 320 -1.05 6.86 -11.23
CA TRP A 320 -1.93 7.89 -11.81
C TRP A 320 -1.60 8.13 -13.28
N GLY A 321 -0.31 8.08 -13.63
CA GLY A 321 0.15 8.19 -15.01
C GLY A 321 -0.50 7.14 -15.91
N TRP A 322 -0.59 5.89 -15.47
CA TRP A 322 -1.18 4.79 -16.26
C TRP A 322 -2.68 4.96 -16.52
N VAL A 323 -3.44 5.31 -15.47
CA VAL A 323 -4.89 5.53 -15.61
C VAL A 323 -5.16 6.68 -16.57
N ALA A 324 -4.31 7.70 -16.58
CA ALA A 324 -4.49 8.83 -17.49
C ALA A 324 -4.05 8.53 -18.92
N THR A 325 -2.98 7.77 -19.14
CA THR A 325 -2.53 7.42 -20.50
C THR A 325 -3.56 6.61 -21.29
N GLN A 326 -4.54 5.99 -20.61
CA GLN A 326 -5.61 5.24 -21.29
C GLN A 326 -6.88 6.07 -21.60
N SER A 327 -7.03 7.30 -21.08
CA SER A 327 -8.33 7.99 -21.18
C SER A 327 -8.36 9.51 -20.95
N GLU A 328 -7.28 10.15 -20.49
CA GLU A 328 -7.32 11.56 -20.08
C GLU A 328 -6.26 12.43 -20.77
N THR A 329 -6.62 13.66 -21.11
CA THR A 329 -5.68 14.69 -21.58
C THR A 329 -4.61 14.98 -20.52
N ILE A 330 -3.41 15.37 -20.94
CA ILE A 330 -2.28 15.79 -20.08
C ILE A 330 -2.72 16.84 -19.03
N GLU A 331 -3.72 17.66 -19.35
CA GLU A 331 -4.29 18.67 -18.46
C GLU A 331 -4.94 18.07 -17.19
N ASN A 332 -5.62 16.93 -17.30
CA ASN A 332 -6.22 16.25 -16.14
C ASN A 332 -5.15 15.64 -15.23
N LEU A 333 -4.05 15.13 -15.80
CA LEU A 333 -2.87 14.72 -15.03
C LEU A 333 -2.27 15.89 -14.27
N LEU A 334 -2.03 17.02 -14.95
CA LEU A 334 -1.52 18.24 -14.33
C LEU A 334 -2.44 18.74 -13.23
N ALA A 335 -3.76 18.72 -13.43
CA ALA A 335 -4.74 19.11 -12.40
C ALA A 335 -4.69 18.17 -11.17
N LYS A 336 -4.49 16.86 -11.38
CA LYS A 336 -4.30 15.89 -10.29
C LYS A 336 -2.94 16.04 -9.59
N MET A 337 -1.91 16.51 -10.29
CA MET A 337 -0.55 16.73 -9.79
C MET A 337 -0.32 18.12 -9.17
N ASN A 338 -1.21 19.07 -9.43
CA ASN A 338 -1.24 20.40 -8.81
C ASN A 338 -1.10 20.41 -7.27
N PRO A 339 -1.48 19.36 -6.50
CA PRO A 339 -1.21 19.34 -5.07
C PRO A 339 0.29 19.32 -4.70
N LEU A 340 1.19 18.86 -5.59
CA LEU A 340 2.63 18.85 -5.31
C LEU A 340 3.25 20.24 -5.35
N SER A 341 2.79 21.12 -6.24
CA SER A 341 3.28 22.51 -6.31
C SER A 341 2.79 23.37 -5.14
N GLN A 342 1.82 22.89 -4.36
CA GLN A 342 1.23 23.58 -3.21
C GLN A 342 1.38 22.77 -1.92
N LEU A 343 2.45 21.98 -1.80
CA LEU A 343 2.69 21.18 -0.59
C LEU A 343 2.84 22.08 0.64
N PRO A 344 2.22 21.72 1.78
CA PRO A 344 2.57 22.31 3.07
C PRO A 344 4.06 22.12 3.36
N SER A 345 4.71 23.09 4.00
CA SER A 345 6.16 23.08 4.26
C SER A 345 6.65 21.83 5.02
N SER A 346 5.79 21.19 5.81
CA SER A 346 6.14 19.93 6.49
C SER A 346 6.25 18.73 5.54
N LEU A 347 5.44 18.70 4.47
CA LEU A 347 5.50 17.66 3.44
C LEU A 347 6.62 17.93 2.46
N GLU A 348 6.83 19.20 2.13
CA GLU A 348 7.99 19.68 1.37
C GLU A 348 9.30 19.19 2.01
N ALA A 349 9.45 19.32 3.33
CA ALA A 349 10.65 18.84 4.04
C ALA A 349 10.92 17.33 3.87
N VAL A 350 9.88 16.50 3.77
CA VAL A 350 10.04 15.06 3.52
C VAL A 350 10.45 14.80 2.09
N LEU A 351 9.79 15.47 1.13
CA LEU A 351 10.16 15.38 -0.28
C LEU A 351 11.62 15.83 -0.48
N HIS A 352 12.05 16.90 0.18
CA HIS A 352 13.44 17.34 0.23
C HIS A 352 14.38 16.28 0.76
N SER A 353 14.00 15.64 1.86
CA SER A 353 14.79 14.57 2.45
C SER A 353 14.96 13.41 1.47
N ILE A 354 13.95 13.10 0.66
CA ILE A 354 14.08 12.08 -0.40
C ILE A 354 14.98 12.56 -1.54
N LEU A 355 14.78 13.78 -2.03
CA LEU A 355 15.45 14.27 -3.23
C LEU A 355 16.92 14.67 -3.01
N LEU A 356 17.29 15.05 -1.77
CA LEU A 356 18.61 15.59 -1.44
C LEU A 356 19.45 14.68 -0.54
N ASP A 357 18.88 13.60 0.01
CA ASP A 357 19.66 12.65 0.82
C ASP A 357 20.65 11.88 -0.07
N ASP A 358 21.87 11.78 0.44
CA ASP A 358 23.04 11.23 -0.23
C ASP A 358 23.42 9.84 0.31
N SER A 359 22.56 9.22 1.13
CA SER A 359 22.72 7.81 1.44
C SER A 359 22.63 6.99 0.16
N ARG A 360 23.51 6.01 0.04
CA ARG A 360 23.62 5.14 -1.12
C ARG A 360 23.54 3.70 -0.64
N ASP A 361 22.83 2.89 -1.41
CA ASP A 361 22.93 1.44 -1.29
C ASP A 361 24.25 0.93 -1.92
N SER A 362 24.44 -0.38 -1.93
CA SER A 362 25.56 -1.08 -2.55
C SER A 362 25.31 -1.45 -4.01
N CYS A 363 24.28 -0.87 -4.64
CA CYS A 363 23.98 -1.09 -6.05
C CYS A 363 25.16 -0.65 -6.93
N SER A 364 25.44 -1.43 -7.98
CA SER A 364 26.48 -1.14 -8.97
C SER A 364 25.92 -0.82 -10.36
N CYS A 365 24.61 -0.59 -10.48
CA CYS A 365 23.97 -0.29 -11.76
C CYS A 365 24.45 1.04 -12.36
N TYR A 366 24.63 1.07 -13.68
CA TYR A 366 25.05 2.28 -14.38
C TYR A 366 24.01 3.40 -14.39
N CYS A 367 22.75 3.13 -14.01
CA CYS A 367 21.77 4.20 -13.77
C CYS A 367 22.16 5.08 -12.56
N SER A 368 22.93 4.54 -11.61
CA SER A 368 23.54 5.25 -10.48
C SER A 368 24.86 4.58 -10.06
N PRO A 369 25.99 4.90 -10.70
CA PRO A 369 27.23 4.09 -10.66
C PRO A 369 27.95 4.07 -9.30
N THR A 370 27.43 4.76 -8.31
CA THR A 370 28.02 4.86 -6.96
C THR A 370 27.08 4.30 -5.89
N GLY A 371 26.02 3.61 -6.28
CA GLY A 371 24.91 3.22 -5.41
C GLY A 371 23.72 4.15 -5.62
N CYS A 372 22.53 3.56 -5.64
CA CYS A 372 21.28 4.26 -5.76
C CYS A 372 21.02 5.10 -4.52
N THR A 373 20.63 6.35 -4.73
CA THR A 373 20.11 7.23 -3.69
C THR A 373 18.58 7.11 -3.60
N PRO A 374 17.92 7.67 -2.57
CA PRO A 374 16.47 7.73 -2.55
C PRO A 374 15.89 8.46 -3.77
N LEU A 375 16.59 9.48 -4.30
CA LEU A 375 16.24 10.13 -5.56
C LEU A 375 16.30 9.15 -6.74
N ALA A 376 17.37 8.36 -6.88
CA ALA A 376 17.50 7.40 -7.97
C ALA A 376 16.38 6.35 -7.92
N VAL A 377 16.06 5.84 -6.72
CA VAL A 377 14.94 4.91 -6.51
C VAL A 377 13.60 5.55 -6.85
N PHE A 378 13.37 6.80 -6.40
CA PHE A 378 12.16 7.55 -6.72
C PHE A 378 11.97 7.68 -8.23
N LEU A 379 13.01 8.12 -8.94
CA LEU A 379 12.95 8.32 -10.39
C LEU A 379 12.79 6.99 -11.13
N GLY A 380 13.52 5.94 -10.75
CA GLY A 380 13.43 4.61 -11.38
C GLY A 380 12.08 3.94 -11.15
N ALA A 381 11.47 4.13 -9.97
CA ALA A 381 10.13 3.62 -9.70
C ALA A 381 9.02 4.37 -10.47
N LEU A 382 9.26 5.61 -10.93
CA LEU A 382 8.35 6.30 -11.83
C LEU A 382 8.35 5.69 -13.23
N THR A 383 9.52 5.25 -13.72
CA THR A 383 9.74 4.69 -15.08
C THR A 383 9.50 3.18 -15.17
N LYS A 384 9.56 2.46 -14.04
CA LYS A 384 9.56 1.00 -13.95
C LYS A 384 8.49 0.29 -14.81
N GLY A 385 8.96 -0.65 -15.63
CA GLY A 385 8.13 -1.53 -16.46
C GLY A 385 7.49 -0.84 -17.66
N ARG A 386 8.00 0.34 -18.04
CA ARG A 386 7.51 1.13 -19.17
C ARG A 386 8.68 1.72 -19.94
N ASN A 387 9.21 0.93 -20.86
CA ASN A 387 10.32 1.33 -21.74
C ASN A 387 9.85 2.24 -22.89
N ASP A 388 8.58 2.66 -22.88
CA ASP A 388 8.09 3.58 -23.89
C ASP A 388 8.69 4.97 -23.67
N ILE A 389 9.49 5.42 -24.64
CA ILE A 389 10.11 6.73 -24.68
C ILE A 389 9.07 7.87 -24.54
N TYR A 390 7.82 7.66 -24.98
CA TYR A 390 6.72 8.60 -24.78
C TYR A 390 6.28 8.69 -23.31
N TYR A 391 6.39 7.60 -22.56
CA TYR A 391 6.14 7.60 -21.12
C TYR A 391 7.24 8.34 -20.36
N VAL A 392 8.51 8.12 -20.72
CA VAL A 392 9.65 8.88 -20.21
C VAL A 392 9.47 10.38 -20.47
N LYS A 393 9.02 10.74 -21.67
CA LYS A 393 8.66 12.12 -22.03
C LYS A 393 7.53 12.68 -21.16
N GLY A 394 6.51 11.88 -20.86
CA GLY A 394 5.42 12.27 -19.97
C GLY A 394 5.89 12.57 -18.54
N ILE A 395 6.74 11.71 -17.97
CA ILE A 395 7.36 11.94 -16.66
C ILE A 395 8.16 13.23 -16.66
N ALA A 396 9.01 13.41 -17.67
CA ALA A 396 9.90 14.56 -17.73
C ALA A 396 9.16 15.89 -18.02
N LYS A 397 8.04 15.85 -18.74
CA LYS A 397 7.21 17.01 -19.04
C LYS A 397 6.29 17.42 -17.89
N VAL A 398 5.77 16.47 -17.13
CA VAL A 398 4.67 16.71 -16.18
C VAL A 398 5.13 16.56 -14.74
N ILE A 399 5.79 15.44 -14.45
CA ILE A 399 6.12 15.05 -13.07
C ILE A 399 7.31 15.85 -12.56
N LEU A 400 8.41 15.82 -13.31
CA LEU A 400 9.64 16.49 -12.91
C LEU A 400 9.43 18.00 -12.69
N PRO A 401 8.79 18.78 -13.58
CA PRO A 401 8.63 20.21 -13.36
C PRO A 401 7.71 20.53 -12.18
N SER A 402 6.70 19.70 -11.92
CA SER A 402 5.83 19.85 -10.74
C SER A 402 6.59 19.61 -9.43
N ILE A 403 7.45 18.58 -9.41
CA ILE A 403 8.34 18.31 -8.28
C ILE A 403 9.34 19.45 -8.14
N PHE A 404 9.89 19.96 -9.24
CA PHE A 404 10.89 21.01 -9.22
C PHE A 404 10.33 22.36 -8.80
N ALA A 405 9.10 22.69 -9.21
CA ALA A 405 8.37 23.86 -8.74
C ALA A 405 8.08 23.79 -7.23
N SER A 406 7.99 22.59 -6.66
CA SER A 406 7.80 22.37 -5.22
C SER A 406 9.10 22.46 -4.40
N LEU A 407 10.27 22.48 -5.06
CA LEU A 407 11.52 22.74 -4.38
C LEU A 407 11.62 24.26 -4.10
N PRO A 408 11.85 24.70 -2.86
CA PRO A 408 11.97 26.08 -2.49
C PRO A 408 13.19 26.67 -3.20
N SER A 409 13.07 27.95 -3.50
CA SER A 409 14.15 28.84 -3.93
C SER A 409 15.36 28.92 -2.97
N LYS A 410 15.38 28.12 -1.89
CA LYS A 410 16.38 28.15 -0.81
C LYS A 410 17.59 27.25 -1.07
N SER A 411 17.55 26.34 -2.04
CA SER A 411 18.69 25.49 -2.40
C SER A 411 18.78 25.19 -3.90
N PRO A 412 18.81 26.21 -4.78
CA PRO A 412 18.90 26.02 -6.23
C PRO A 412 20.20 25.29 -6.62
N GLU A 413 21.30 25.55 -5.91
CA GLU A 413 22.60 24.93 -6.17
C GLU A 413 22.56 23.41 -5.99
N SER A 414 22.01 22.91 -4.88
CA SER A 414 21.91 21.46 -4.66
C SER A 414 21.01 20.77 -5.68
N PHE A 415 20.02 21.50 -6.20
CA PHE A 415 19.10 21.01 -7.21
C PHE A 415 19.80 20.84 -8.57
N GLU A 416 20.46 21.90 -9.06
CA GLU A 416 21.22 21.88 -10.31
C GLU A 416 22.41 20.92 -10.27
N GLU A 417 23.06 20.78 -9.12
CA GLU A 417 24.25 19.93 -8.97
C GLU A 417 23.93 18.44 -8.78
N ARG A 418 22.74 18.09 -8.28
CA ARG A 418 22.42 16.70 -7.91
C ARG A 418 21.23 16.14 -8.65
N VAL A 419 20.09 16.84 -8.58
CA VAL A 419 18.81 16.29 -9.06
C VAL A 419 18.80 16.21 -10.58
N ILE A 420 19.22 17.27 -11.26
CA ILE A 420 19.24 17.33 -12.72
C ILE A 420 20.21 16.28 -13.32
N PRO A 421 21.48 16.16 -12.87
CA PRO A 421 22.38 15.13 -13.36
C PRO A 421 21.83 13.71 -13.19
N GLN A 422 21.24 13.39 -12.03
CA GLN A 422 20.67 12.06 -11.78
C GLN A 422 19.42 11.80 -12.63
N ALA A 423 18.58 12.82 -12.85
CA ALA A 423 17.41 12.73 -13.73
C ALA A 423 17.82 12.51 -15.19
N LEU A 424 18.73 13.34 -15.73
CA LEU A 424 19.26 13.19 -17.09
C LEU A 424 19.90 11.81 -17.30
N ARG A 425 20.67 11.35 -16.31
CA ARG A 425 21.28 10.03 -16.36
C ARG A 425 20.25 8.92 -16.44
N LEU A 426 19.25 8.91 -15.55
CA LEU A 426 18.25 7.87 -15.56
C LEU A 426 17.42 7.87 -16.85
N ILE A 427 16.90 9.03 -17.27
CA ILE A 427 16.06 9.07 -18.49
C ILE A 427 16.85 8.68 -19.75
N THR A 428 18.15 8.99 -19.80
CA THR A 428 19.03 8.59 -20.91
C THR A 428 19.32 7.09 -20.83
N PHE A 429 19.57 6.55 -19.63
CA PHE A 429 19.74 5.12 -19.38
C PHE A 429 18.51 4.32 -19.85
N GLU A 430 17.31 4.75 -19.46
CA GLU A 430 16.04 4.11 -19.85
C GLU A 430 15.80 4.24 -21.36
N ALA A 431 16.10 5.39 -21.96
CA ALA A 431 15.93 5.61 -23.40
C ALA A 431 16.89 4.77 -24.25
N LEU A 432 18.06 4.41 -23.74
CA LEU A 432 19.01 3.49 -24.37
C LEU A 432 18.68 2.02 -24.10
N GLU A 433 17.62 1.73 -23.35
CA GLU A 433 17.19 0.39 -22.97
C GLU A 433 18.27 -0.44 -22.26
N ILE A 434 19.16 0.21 -21.49
CA ILE A 434 20.20 -0.48 -20.72
C ILE A 434 19.54 -1.25 -19.57
N SER A 435 20.01 -2.47 -19.31
CA SER A 435 19.43 -3.34 -18.29
C SER A 435 19.72 -2.83 -16.88
N HIS A 436 18.67 -2.64 -16.08
CA HIS A 436 18.83 -2.32 -14.66
C HIS A 436 19.38 -3.52 -13.89
N THR A 437 20.57 -3.37 -13.30
CA THR A 437 21.12 -4.33 -12.30
C THR A 437 20.79 -3.92 -10.86
N CYS A 438 19.89 -2.93 -10.69
CA CYS A 438 19.46 -2.46 -9.38
C CYS A 438 18.62 -3.49 -8.63
N ALA A 439 18.98 -3.75 -7.37
CA ALA A 439 18.19 -4.55 -6.46
C ALA A 439 17.04 -3.75 -5.81
N HIS A 440 16.27 -3.01 -6.60
CA HIS A 440 15.16 -2.24 -6.03
C HIS A 440 14.11 -3.19 -5.45
N PRO A 441 13.62 -2.98 -4.21
CA PRO A 441 12.55 -3.78 -3.64
C PRO A 441 11.36 -3.72 -4.60
N THR A 442 10.99 -4.88 -5.13
CA THR A 442 9.80 -4.99 -5.95
C THR A 442 8.74 -5.68 -5.12
N TYR A 443 7.54 -5.11 -5.13
CA TYR A 443 6.40 -5.80 -4.58
C TYR A 443 5.89 -6.77 -5.63
N GLN A 444 6.28 -8.04 -5.51
CA GLN A 444 5.69 -9.08 -6.32
C GLN A 444 4.40 -9.56 -5.67
N TRP A 445 3.36 -9.65 -6.49
CA TRP A 445 2.10 -10.27 -6.12
C TRP A 445 2.22 -11.78 -6.31
N SER A 446 2.36 -12.53 -5.23
CA SER A 446 2.23 -13.98 -5.27
C SER A 446 0.80 -14.39 -4.91
N ILE A 447 0.18 -15.25 -5.72
CA ILE A 447 -1.04 -15.96 -5.33
C ILE A 447 -0.65 -16.87 -4.16
N LEU A 448 -1.21 -16.60 -2.97
CA LEU A 448 -1.08 -17.48 -1.81
C LEU A 448 -1.93 -18.73 -2.07
N GLY A 449 -1.38 -19.67 -2.84
CA GLY A 449 -2.08 -20.89 -3.25
C GLY A 449 -1.19 -22.12 -3.38
N SER A 450 0.15 -21.98 -3.34
CA SER A 450 1.05 -23.12 -3.15
C SER A 450 1.47 -23.18 -1.68
N SER A 451 1.41 -24.37 -1.13
CA SER A 451 1.63 -24.71 0.27
C SER A 451 3.11 -24.63 0.65
N ASP A 452 3.66 -23.42 0.67
CA ASP A 452 5.05 -23.17 1.00
C ASP A 452 5.15 -22.79 2.50
N ASP A 453 6.02 -23.50 3.22
CA ASP A 453 6.20 -23.64 4.68
C ASP A 453 6.61 -22.36 5.45
N SER A 454 6.27 -21.17 4.94
CA SER A 454 6.82 -19.89 5.44
C SER A 454 6.18 -19.35 6.73
N GLY A 455 5.22 -20.05 7.34
CA GLY A 455 4.62 -19.66 8.63
C GLY A 455 3.84 -18.34 8.62
N ILE A 456 3.78 -17.62 7.50
CA ILE A 456 2.92 -16.45 7.31
C ILE A 456 1.52 -16.99 7.07
N THR A 457 0.70 -17.05 8.11
CA THR A 457 -0.71 -17.43 8.00
C THR A 457 -1.40 -16.51 6.99
N ALA A 458 -1.73 -17.06 5.82
CA ALA A 458 -2.44 -16.37 4.76
C ALA A 458 -3.72 -15.71 5.31
N HIS A 459 -3.97 -14.47 4.91
CA HIS A 459 -5.23 -13.80 5.21
C HIS A 459 -6.36 -14.50 4.43
N PRO A 460 -7.36 -15.14 5.06
CA PRO A 460 -8.37 -15.92 4.34
C PRO A 460 -9.27 -15.10 3.40
N ALA A 461 -9.30 -13.77 3.53
CA ALA A 461 -10.07 -12.88 2.66
C ALA A 461 -9.26 -12.21 1.52
N VAL A 462 -7.93 -12.40 1.45
CA VAL A 462 -7.13 -11.84 0.36
C VAL A 462 -6.18 -12.93 -0.16
N PRO A 463 -6.48 -13.59 -1.30
CA PRO A 463 -5.65 -14.67 -1.84
C PRO A 463 -4.28 -14.19 -2.37
N TYR A 464 -3.92 -12.94 -2.11
CA TYR A 464 -2.66 -12.32 -2.50
C TYR A 464 -2.05 -11.69 -1.26
N ALA A 465 -0.86 -12.15 -0.86
CA ALA A 465 0.00 -11.37 0.01
C ALA A 465 1.04 -10.69 -0.86
N GLN A 466 1.19 -9.39 -0.64
CA GLN A 466 2.29 -8.65 -1.20
C GLN A 466 3.55 -9.08 -0.44
N ARG A 467 4.41 -9.86 -1.09
CA ARG A 467 5.72 -10.18 -0.54
C ARG A 467 6.69 -9.13 -1.05
N LEU A 468 7.40 -8.49 -0.13
CA LEU A 468 8.56 -7.71 -0.49
C LEU A 468 9.60 -8.72 -1.01
N VAL A 469 9.84 -8.72 -2.31
CA VAL A 469 10.85 -9.59 -2.93
C VAL A 469 12.06 -8.72 -3.20
N PHE A 470 13.13 -9.02 -2.48
CA PHE A 470 14.46 -8.51 -2.73
C PHE A 470 15.25 -9.67 -3.35
N GLN A 471 15.50 -9.59 -4.65
CA GLN A 471 16.33 -10.53 -5.39
C GLN A 471 17.45 -9.69 -6.01
N PRO A 472 18.57 -9.50 -5.28
CA PRO A 472 19.74 -8.88 -5.87
C PRO A 472 20.28 -9.82 -6.94
N PHE A 473 20.77 -9.25 -8.04
CA PHE A 473 21.55 -9.99 -9.02
C PHE A 473 22.81 -10.54 -8.35
N GLU A 474 23.22 -11.74 -8.74
CA GLU A 474 24.53 -12.25 -8.33
C GLU A 474 25.63 -11.37 -8.95
N PRO A 475 26.74 -11.10 -8.24
CA PRO A 475 27.79 -10.20 -8.75
C PRO A 475 28.34 -10.60 -10.14
N GLU A 476 28.38 -11.90 -10.42
CA GLU A 476 28.79 -12.44 -11.72
C GLU A 476 27.80 -12.10 -12.84
N GLU A 477 26.49 -12.17 -12.57
CA GLU A 477 25.43 -11.83 -13.52
C GLU A 477 25.43 -10.33 -13.81
N VAL A 478 25.59 -9.50 -12.77
CA VAL A 478 25.78 -8.04 -12.93
C VAL A 478 26.97 -7.75 -13.84
N LYS A 479 28.08 -8.46 -13.62
CA LYS A 479 29.31 -8.29 -14.40
C LYS A 479 29.10 -8.69 -15.86
N GLU A 480 28.44 -9.82 -16.11
CA GLU A 480 28.10 -10.29 -17.45
C GLU A 480 27.25 -9.26 -18.21
N ILE A 481 26.16 -8.77 -17.60
CA ILE A 481 25.32 -7.71 -18.17
C ILE A 481 26.15 -6.47 -18.51
N HIS A 482 27.03 -6.03 -17.60
CA HIS A 482 27.89 -4.86 -17.85
C HIS A 482 28.93 -5.09 -18.96
N GLU A 483 29.42 -6.31 -19.13
CA GLU A 483 30.36 -6.65 -20.22
C GLU A 483 29.64 -6.72 -21.58
N GLU A 484 28.42 -7.25 -21.60
CA GLU A 484 27.56 -7.34 -22.80
C GLU A 484 27.09 -5.96 -23.27
N GLU A 485 26.69 -5.09 -22.34
CA GLU A 485 26.14 -3.75 -22.62
C GLU A 485 27.22 -2.66 -22.61
N ALA A 486 28.51 -3.01 -22.59
CA ALA A 486 29.62 -2.06 -22.42
C ALA A 486 29.61 -0.89 -23.42
N ALA A 487 29.21 -1.14 -24.68
CA ALA A 487 29.11 -0.11 -25.71
C ALA A 487 27.97 0.89 -25.43
N LEU A 488 26.81 0.42 -24.98
CA LEU A 488 25.68 1.27 -24.59
C LEU A 488 26.01 2.07 -23.32
N ILE A 489 26.74 1.46 -22.39
CA ILE A 489 27.23 2.13 -21.19
C ILE A 489 28.22 3.25 -21.55
N GLU A 490 29.13 3.03 -22.49
CA GLU A 490 30.04 4.09 -22.97
C GLU A 490 29.25 5.24 -23.64
N GLU A 491 28.25 4.91 -24.45
CA GLU A 491 27.36 5.89 -25.08
C GLU A 491 26.56 6.70 -24.03
N LEU A 492 26.04 6.03 -22.99
CA LEU A 492 25.37 6.67 -21.86
C LEU A 492 26.29 7.70 -21.18
N GLU A 493 27.53 7.35 -20.84
CA GLU A 493 28.45 8.27 -20.17
C GLU A 493 28.75 9.50 -21.04
N SER A 494 28.94 9.29 -22.34
CA SER A 494 29.15 10.38 -23.30
C SER A 494 27.94 11.31 -23.36
N LEU A 495 26.73 10.75 -23.53
CA LEU A 495 25.50 11.51 -23.64
C LEU A 495 25.16 12.26 -22.35
N VAL A 496 25.32 11.62 -21.19
CA VAL A 496 25.06 12.27 -19.90
C VAL A 496 26.01 13.43 -19.67
N MET A 497 27.29 13.29 -20.04
CA MET A 497 28.25 14.39 -19.98
C MET A 497 27.87 15.53 -20.93
N GLU A 498 27.48 15.21 -22.17
CA GLU A 498 26.96 16.15 -23.18
C GLU A 498 25.75 16.92 -22.62
N PHE A 499 24.72 16.21 -22.15
CA PHE A 499 23.49 16.81 -21.66
C PHE A 499 23.68 17.68 -20.42
N ILE A 500 24.51 17.26 -19.45
CA ILE A 500 24.81 18.09 -18.27
C ILE A 500 25.53 19.37 -18.68
N SER A 501 26.50 19.28 -19.62
CA SER A 501 27.23 20.43 -20.13
C SER A 501 26.29 21.38 -20.88
N ASP A 502 25.45 20.86 -21.78
CA ASP A 502 24.51 21.64 -22.55
C ASP A 502 23.42 22.27 -21.70
N TYR A 503 22.90 21.56 -20.71
CA TYR A 503 21.94 22.11 -19.76
C TYR A 503 22.50 23.36 -19.06
N LYS A 504 23.73 23.27 -18.53
CA LYS A 504 24.43 24.39 -17.89
C LYS A 504 24.74 25.53 -18.86
N ARG A 505 25.01 25.22 -20.14
CA ARG A 505 25.36 26.20 -21.16
C ARG A 505 24.15 26.95 -21.70
N LEU A 506 23.04 26.25 -21.90
CA LEU A 506 21.81 26.79 -22.49
C LEU A 506 20.96 27.54 -21.46
N CYS A 507 21.09 27.22 -20.17
CA CYS A 507 20.33 27.84 -19.07
C CYS A 507 18.81 27.82 -19.32
N LEU A 508 18.32 26.76 -19.96
CA LEU A 508 16.89 26.60 -20.21
C LEU A 508 16.21 26.04 -18.96
N PRO A 509 14.91 26.35 -18.73
CA PRO A 509 14.09 25.58 -17.81
C PRO A 509 14.19 24.09 -18.17
N PHE A 510 14.24 23.22 -17.15
CA PHE A 510 14.52 21.79 -17.37
C PHE A 510 13.49 21.14 -18.30
N GLU A 511 12.22 21.50 -18.18
CA GLU A 511 11.14 21.04 -19.05
C GLU A 511 11.35 21.41 -20.52
N VAL A 512 11.89 22.61 -20.78
CA VAL A 512 12.19 23.09 -22.14
C VAL A 512 13.42 22.35 -22.66
N PHE A 513 14.46 22.19 -21.83
CA PHE A 513 15.65 21.44 -22.19
C PHE A 513 15.33 19.99 -22.58
N ILE A 514 14.47 19.32 -21.81
CA ILE A 514 14.08 17.94 -22.15
C ILE A 514 13.37 17.87 -23.49
N GLN A 515 12.45 18.80 -23.75
CA GLN A 515 11.62 18.78 -24.96
C GLN A 515 12.38 19.18 -26.22
N GLU A 516 13.18 20.24 -26.13
CA GLU A 516 13.76 20.88 -27.31
C GLU A 516 15.19 20.40 -27.60
N HIS A 517 15.91 19.92 -26.58
CA HIS A 517 17.32 19.53 -26.72
C HIS A 517 17.54 18.03 -26.50
N TRP A 518 17.24 17.52 -25.30
CA TRP A 518 17.47 16.12 -24.96
C TRP A 518 16.70 15.18 -25.90
N TRP A 519 15.41 15.43 -26.11
CA TRP A 519 14.56 14.58 -26.94
C TRP A 519 15.05 14.51 -28.39
N VAL A 520 15.35 15.65 -29.00
CA VAL A 520 15.83 15.72 -30.39
C VAL A 520 17.14 14.95 -30.50
N ARG A 521 18.06 15.14 -29.56
CA ARG A 521 19.33 14.44 -29.55
C ARG A 521 19.18 12.93 -29.34
N MET A 522 18.27 12.51 -28.45
CA MET A 522 17.99 11.09 -28.26
C MET A 522 17.36 10.44 -29.49
N GLN A 523 16.47 11.14 -30.21
CA GLN A 523 15.96 10.64 -31.49
C GLN A 523 17.10 10.40 -32.49
N GLU A 524 18.03 11.33 -32.63
CA GLU A 524 19.20 11.12 -33.51
C GLU A 524 20.08 9.94 -33.09
N VAL A 525 20.19 9.67 -31.78
CA VAL A 525 20.94 8.52 -31.26
C VAL A 525 20.22 7.23 -31.60
N LEU A 526 18.91 7.18 -31.35
CA LEU A 526 18.08 6.00 -31.60
C LEU A 526 17.93 5.72 -33.11
N ASP A 527 17.81 6.75 -33.94
CA ASP A 527 17.77 6.62 -35.40
C ASP A 527 19.09 6.10 -36.00
N ARG A 528 20.22 6.25 -35.28
CA ARG A 528 21.52 5.68 -35.69
C ARG A 528 21.69 4.23 -35.30
N GLN A 529 20.90 3.72 -34.36
CA GLN A 529 20.90 2.31 -34.04
C GLN A 529 20.23 1.61 -35.23
N GLU A 530 21.05 1.10 -36.15
CA GLU A 530 20.56 0.42 -37.34
C GLU A 530 19.64 -0.74 -36.90
N PRO A 531 18.44 -0.87 -37.50
CA PRO A 531 17.61 -2.03 -37.23
C PRO A 531 18.42 -3.29 -37.52
N PRO A 532 18.22 -4.38 -36.75
CA PRO A 532 18.96 -5.61 -36.97
C PRO A 532 18.80 -6.04 -38.42
N THR A 533 19.92 -6.32 -39.08
CA THR A 533 19.92 -6.73 -40.49
C THR A 533 19.14 -8.04 -40.65
N GLU A 534 18.59 -8.31 -41.84
CA GLU A 534 17.92 -9.59 -42.11
C GLU A 534 18.81 -10.79 -41.74
N GLU A 535 20.13 -10.70 -41.94
CA GLU A 535 21.08 -11.74 -41.52
C GLU A 535 21.16 -11.90 -39.99
N GLN A 536 21.11 -10.81 -39.22
CA GLN A 536 21.07 -10.88 -37.76
C GLN A 536 19.76 -11.49 -37.28
N ILE A 537 18.64 -11.09 -37.88
CA ILE A 537 17.31 -11.67 -37.61
C ILE A 537 17.33 -13.18 -37.91
N ASP A 538 17.87 -13.59 -39.06
CA ASP A 538 17.98 -14.99 -39.45
C ASP A 538 18.90 -15.80 -38.52
N GLN A 539 20.01 -15.21 -38.06
CA GLN A 539 20.90 -15.85 -37.09
C GLN A 539 20.21 -16.06 -35.73
N ILE A 540 19.47 -15.05 -35.26
CA ILE A 540 18.68 -15.11 -34.02
C ILE A 540 17.58 -16.17 -34.14
N GLN A 541 16.87 -16.22 -35.26
CA GLN A 541 15.88 -17.27 -35.52
C GLN A 541 16.53 -18.66 -35.64
N GLY A 542 17.74 -18.75 -36.19
CA GLY A 542 18.51 -19.98 -36.35
C GLY A 542 18.92 -20.65 -35.03
N ILE A 543 19.06 -19.88 -33.94
CA ILE A 543 19.29 -20.41 -32.58
C ILE A 543 17.99 -20.77 -31.84
N GLY A 544 16.83 -20.67 -32.52
CA GLY A 544 15.52 -21.04 -31.98
C GLY A 544 14.80 -19.91 -31.24
N VAL A 545 15.28 -18.68 -31.32
CA VAL A 545 14.59 -17.50 -30.78
C VAL A 545 13.53 -17.05 -31.79
N VAL A 546 12.25 -17.20 -31.43
CA VAL A 546 11.14 -16.71 -32.25
C VAL A 546 10.97 -15.23 -31.98
N LEU A 547 11.40 -14.39 -32.92
CA LEU A 547 11.12 -12.95 -32.90
C LEU A 547 9.64 -12.76 -33.27
N GLU A 548 8.83 -12.22 -32.35
CA GLU A 548 7.48 -11.76 -32.69
C GLU A 548 7.62 -10.64 -33.72
N SER A 549 7.32 -10.94 -34.99
CA SER A 549 7.22 -9.90 -36.01
C SER A 549 6.14 -8.93 -35.55
N GLN A 550 6.51 -7.69 -35.23
CA GLN A 550 5.55 -6.62 -35.05
C GLN A 550 4.82 -6.45 -36.39
N SER A 551 3.71 -7.15 -36.56
CA SER A 551 2.87 -7.03 -37.74
C SER A 551 2.38 -5.58 -37.77
N GLU A 552 2.74 -4.84 -38.82
CA GLU A 552 2.33 -3.45 -39.10
C GLU A 552 0.80 -3.25 -39.23
N GLU A 553 -0.04 -4.21 -38.83
CA GLU A 553 -1.50 -4.19 -39.02
C GLU A 553 -2.27 -3.28 -38.04
N GLY A 554 -1.65 -2.25 -37.43
CA GLY A 554 -2.36 -1.39 -36.46
C GLY A 554 -1.91 0.05 -36.25
N LEU A 555 -0.87 0.55 -36.93
CA LEU A 555 -0.32 1.90 -36.67
C LEU A 555 -0.64 2.96 -37.74
N ASP A 556 -1.50 2.64 -38.71
CA ASP A 556 -1.97 3.64 -39.66
C ASP A 556 -3.16 4.45 -39.09
N SER A 557 -2.86 5.68 -38.67
CA SER A 557 -3.71 6.90 -38.77
C SER A 557 -4.20 7.64 -37.51
N GLU A 558 -4.03 7.16 -36.27
CA GLU A 558 -4.55 7.89 -35.10
C GLU A 558 -3.52 8.67 -34.26
N THR A 559 -2.22 8.47 -34.42
CA THR A 559 -1.20 9.11 -33.56
C THR A 559 -0.82 10.54 -33.96
N ASP A 560 -1.08 10.97 -35.20
CA ASP A 560 -0.69 12.31 -35.68
C ASP A 560 -1.62 13.44 -35.17
N ASP A 561 -2.85 13.11 -34.73
CA ASP A 561 -3.81 14.08 -34.17
C ASP A 561 -3.63 14.32 -32.66
N TYR A 562 -2.80 13.54 -31.96
CA TYR A 562 -2.49 13.75 -30.53
C TYR A 562 -1.31 14.72 -30.29
N LEU A 563 -0.66 15.20 -31.36
CA LEU A 563 0.56 16.02 -31.29
C LEU A 563 0.38 17.47 -31.78
N LYS A 564 -0.85 17.92 -32.04
CA LYS A 564 -1.23 19.34 -32.14
C LYS A 564 -2.12 19.73 -30.99
#